data_AF-A0A2G8S7C0-F1
#
_entry.id   AF-A0A2G8S7C0-F1
#
_cell.length_a   1.000
_cell.length_b   1.000
_cell.length_c   1.000
_cell.angle_alpha   90.00
_cell.angle_beta   90.00
_cell.angle_gamma   90.00
#
_symmetry.space_group_name_H-M   'P 1'
#
loop_
_entity.id
_entity.type
_entity.pdbx_description
1 polymer ?
#
loop_
_entity_poly.entity_id
_entity_poly.type
_entity_poly.pdbx_seq_one_letter_code
_entity_poly.pdbx_strand_id
1 'polypeptide(L)'
;MAFAPKPGCPMCSIVSAGNSSAPGTPNSPTNAAKQNEILWRDDNFTVYRETACPVSSKGHIIVVFNLHVPSIYTLSSSDLPLLVTLRDVSHRLLSSLQTQATPLSSPAAHPQRPLTSASRLRSTRETFRIGFITPPFRDNKIPVTDHLHAHGYVLPADLMGWWRAVGYSPMAWYDIDDLIAEIREETSNNRVRSGVNPRPIDFVPGAGARRGTADGIETTDAPLGVIDTDVEQGEANPTSPMLLPPTPTTVRGPGSTPTTPTADSAIPHLRV
;
A
#
# COMPACT_ATOMS: atom_id res chain seq x y z
N MET A 1 13.16 -10.83 -9.79
CA MET A 1 12.18 -10.19 -8.88
C MET A 1 11.44 -9.13 -9.70
N ALA A 2 10.11 -9.19 -9.78
CA ALA A 2 9.34 -8.39 -10.73
C ALA A 2 9.35 -6.86 -10.47
N PHE A 3 9.82 -6.42 -9.29
CA PHE A 3 9.74 -5.02 -8.84
C PHE A 3 11.08 -4.45 -8.35
N ALA A 4 12.19 -4.94 -8.90
CA ALA A 4 13.53 -4.43 -8.56
C ALA A 4 13.68 -2.93 -8.92
N PRO A 5 14.48 -2.15 -8.16
CA PRO A 5 14.74 -0.75 -8.49
C PRO A 5 15.25 -0.58 -9.91
N LYS A 6 14.63 0.32 -10.67
CA LYS A 6 14.97 0.54 -12.09
C LYS A 6 15.97 1.69 -12.25
N PRO A 7 17.13 1.46 -12.89
CA PRO A 7 18.07 2.53 -13.22
C PRO A 7 17.38 3.62 -14.05
N GLY A 8 17.59 4.89 -13.67
CA GLY A 8 16.97 6.04 -14.34
C GLY A 8 15.54 6.37 -13.89
N CYS A 9 14.91 5.56 -13.03
CA CYS A 9 13.65 5.94 -12.41
C CYS A 9 13.90 7.01 -11.32
N PRO A 10 13.27 8.21 -11.40
CA PRO A 10 13.44 9.27 -10.41
C PRO A 10 13.03 8.85 -8.99
N MET A 11 11.99 8.04 -8.86
CA MET A 11 11.50 7.59 -7.55
C MET A 11 12.46 6.54 -6.94
N CYS A 12 12.99 5.62 -7.74
CA CYS A 12 14.02 4.68 -7.26
C CYS A 12 15.31 5.38 -6.82
N SER A 13 15.68 6.50 -7.46
CA SER A 13 16.88 7.25 -7.04
C SER A 13 16.67 7.95 -5.69
N ILE A 14 15.46 8.46 -5.42
CA ILE A 14 15.09 9.02 -4.10
C ILE A 14 15.14 7.91 -3.03
N VAL A 15 14.53 6.76 -3.31
CA VAL A 15 14.56 5.60 -2.41
C VAL A 15 16.01 5.18 -2.12
N SER A 16 16.85 5.12 -3.14
CA SER A 16 18.27 4.75 -3.01
C SER A 16 19.09 5.80 -2.25
N ALA A 17 18.87 7.09 -2.51
CA ALA A 17 19.55 8.18 -1.81
C ALA A 17 19.19 8.21 -0.32
N GLY A 18 17.93 7.92 0.01
CA GLY A 18 17.49 7.78 1.40
C GLY A 18 18.12 6.60 2.14
N ASN A 19 18.52 5.53 1.44
CA ASN A 19 19.23 4.39 2.05
C ASN A 19 20.66 4.74 2.48
N SER A 20 21.30 5.69 1.80
CA SER A 20 22.68 6.10 2.09
C SER A 20 22.79 7.02 3.31
N SER A 21 21.67 7.56 3.80
CA SER A 21 21.64 8.43 4.97
C SER A 21 21.44 7.56 6.22
N ALA A 22 22.47 7.41 7.05
CA ALA A 22 22.30 6.70 8.32
C ALA A 22 21.23 7.42 9.17
N PRO A 23 20.31 6.68 9.82
CA PRO A 23 19.32 7.28 10.70
C PRO A 23 20.01 8.14 11.77
N GLY A 24 19.76 9.45 11.75
CA GLY A 24 20.23 10.38 12.79
C GLY A 24 21.55 11.10 12.55
N THR A 25 22.24 10.93 11.41
CA THR A 25 23.37 11.83 11.06
C THR A 25 22.86 13.10 10.40
N PRO A 26 23.12 14.31 10.97
CA PRO A 26 22.73 15.56 10.34
C PRO A 26 23.51 15.76 9.04
N ASN A 27 22.79 15.88 7.92
CA ASN A 27 23.39 16.17 6.62
C ASN A 27 24.08 17.54 6.67
N SER A 28 25.36 17.57 6.30
CA SER A 28 26.14 18.79 6.19
C SER A 28 25.52 19.71 5.11
N PRO A 29 25.30 21.01 5.39
CA PRO A 29 24.40 21.88 4.62
C PRO A 29 24.90 22.29 3.22
N THR A 30 26.07 21.83 2.78
CA THR A 30 26.74 22.37 1.58
C THR A 30 26.11 22.00 0.24
N ASN A 31 25.12 21.10 0.19
CA ASN A 31 24.34 20.78 -1.02
C ASN A 31 22.82 20.59 -0.76
N ALA A 32 22.32 21.10 0.37
CA ALA A 32 20.97 20.83 0.89
C ALA A 32 19.80 21.36 0.02
N ALA A 33 20.05 22.21 -0.98
CA ALA A 33 19.01 22.86 -1.77
C ALA A 33 18.21 21.94 -2.72
N LYS A 34 18.56 20.65 -2.83
CA LYS A 34 17.85 19.67 -3.69
C LYS A 34 17.51 18.34 -3.02
N GLN A 35 17.82 18.16 -1.74
CA GLN A 35 17.52 16.90 -1.06
C GLN A 35 16.10 16.93 -0.49
N ASN A 36 15.30 15.93 -0.83
CA ASN A 36 13.97 15.74 -0.25
C ASN A 36 14.09 15.50 1.25
N GLU A 37 13.28 16.20 2.05
CA GLU A 37 13.20 16.00 3.50
C GLU A 37 12.47 14.67 3.79
N ILE A 38 13.22 13.62 4.12
CA ILE A 38 12.65 12.30 4.45
C ILE A 38 12.01 12.36 5.83
N LEU A 39 10.71 12.07 5.90
CA LEU A 39 9.92 12.08 7.13
C LEU A 39 9.77 10.69 7.75
N TRP A 40 9.71 9.66 6.91
CA TRP A 40 9.55 8.27 7.33
C TRP A 40 10.18 7.32 6.31
N ARG A 41 10.69 6.20 6.80
CA ARG A 41 11.23 5.12 5.98
C ARG A 41 11.04 3.80 6.70
N ASP A 42 10.61 2.80 5.96
CA ASP A 42 10.63 1.40 6.36
C ASP A 42 11.02 0.55 5.14
N ASP A 43 10.81 -0.77 5.20
CA ASP A 43 11.14 -1.69 4.11
C ASP A 43 10.25 -1.50 2.87
N ASN A 44 9.02 -1.02 3.06
CA ASN A 44 8.02 -0.90 2.00
C ASN A 44 7.91 0.52 1.45
N PHE A 45 8.14 1.54 2.26
CA PHE A 45 7.90 2.93 1.93
C PHE A 45 9.07 3.85 2.24
N THR A 46 9.23 4.86 1.39
CA THR A 46 9.96 6.09 1.69
C THR A 46 8.99 7.25 1.60
N VAL A 47 8.84 8.02 2.67
CA VAL A 47 7.96 9.20 2.73
C VAL A 47 8.79 10.46 2.89
N TYR A 48 8.54 11.44 2.05
CA TYR A 48 9.22 12.73 2.13
C TYR A 48 8.26 13.90 1.98
N ARG A 49 8.68 15.07 2.45
CA ARG A 49 7.94 16.32 2.31
C ARG A 49 8.17 16.93 0.93
N GLU A 50 7.09 17.27 0.23
CA GLU A 50 7.15 17.98 -1.05
C GLU A 50 7.42 19.47 -0.80
N THR A 51 8.62 19.94 -1.16
CA THR A 51 9.04 21.34 -0.97
C THR A 51 9.17 22.11 -2.27
N ALA A 52 9.35 21.44 -3.41
CA ALA A 52 9.53 22.10 -4.70
C ALA A 52 8.18 22.61 -5.25
N CYS A 53 7.13 21.82 -5.07
CA CYS A 53 5.83 22.03 -5.68
C CYS A 53 4.69 21.59 -4.74
N PRO A 54 4.60 22.11 -3.49
CA PRO A 54 3.52 21.77 -2.57
C PRO A 54 2.15 22.22 -3.12
N VAL A 55 1.10 21.45 -2.85
CA VAL A 55 -0.29 21.84 -3.17
C VAL A 55 -1.02 22.48 -2.01
N SER A 56 -0.44 22.40 -0.80
CA SER A 56 -1.00 22.95 0.43
C SER A 56 0.09 23.63 1.25
N SER A 57 -0.21 24.81 1.78
CA SER A 57 0.66 25.55 2.71
C SER A 57 0.78 24.86 4.07
N LYS A 58 -0.17 23.99 4.41
CA LYS A 58 -0.21 23.26 5.69
C LYS A 58 0.57 21.95 5.67
N GLY A 59 0.88 21.42 4.48
CA GLY A 59 1.68 20.22 4.33
C GLY A 59 1.29 19.40 3.11
N HIS A 60 2.32 18.89 2.42
CA HIS A 60 2.21 17.97 1.30
C HIS A 60 3.36 16.95 1.43
N ILE A 61 3.02 15.67 1.44
CA ILE A 61 3.94 14.55 1.51
C ILE A 61 3.78 13.67 0.26
N ILE A 62 4.86 13.00 -0.11
CA ILE A 62 4.89 11.98 -1.15
C ILE A 62 5.28 10.66 -0.49
N VAL A 63 4.45 9.63 -0.69
CA VAL A 63 4.73 8.26 -0.23
C VAL A 63 5.13 7.42 -1.43
N VAL A 64 6.36 6.94 -1.41
CA VAL A 64 6.97 6.16 -2.49
C VAL A 64 7.08 4.71 -2.05
N PHE A 65 6.70 3.77 -2.92
CA PHE A 65 7.01 2.36 -2.70
C PHE A 65 8.52 2.16 -2.86
N ASN A 66 9.17 1.41 -1.97
CA ASN A 66 10.59 1.12 -2.16
C ASN A 66 10.81 0.16 -3.35
N LEU A 67 9.79 -0.63 -3.65
CA LEU A 67 9.69 -1.46 -4.84
C LEU A 67 9.13 -0.67 -6.01
N HIS A 68 9.64 -0.96 -7.21
CA HIS A 68 9.25 -0.26 -8.43
C HIS A 68 7.87 -0.74 -8.92
N VAL A 69 6.80 -0.20 -8.35
CA VAL A 69 5.41 -0.54 -8.71
C VAL A 69 4.96 0.34 -9.89
N PRO A 70 4.65 -0.18 -11.09
CA PRO A 70 4.43 0.67 -12.26
C PRO A 70 3.15 1.53 -12.21
N SER A 71 2.06 1.01 -11.64
CA SER A 71 0.77 1.69 -11.63
C SER A 71 -0.19 1.10 -10.59
N ILE A 72 -1.30 1.81 -10.31
CA ILE A 72 -2.36 1.26 -9.44
C ILE A 72 -2.94 -0.05 -9.97
N TYR A 73 -2.90 -0.29 -11.28
CA TYR A 73 -3.42 -1.51 -11.93
C TYR A 73 -2.56 -2.75 -11.68
N THR A 74 -1.40 -2.59 -11.04
CA THR A 74 -0.56 -3.72 -10.62
C THR A 74 -0.82 -4.15 -9.18
N LEU A 75 -1.65 -3.41 -8.45
CA LEU A 75 -2.07 -3.74 -7.10
C LEU A 75 -3.19 -4.78 -7.14
N SER A 76 -3.18 -5.71 -6.20
CA SER A 76 -4.16 -6.78 -6.08
C SER A 76 -4.65 -6.96 -4.63
N SER A 77 -5.48 -7.97 -4.38
CA SER A 77 -5.93 -8.38 -3.03
C SER A 77 -4.78 -8.47 -2.02
N SER A 78 -3.66 -9.07 -2.44
CA SER A 78 -2.53 -9.34 -1.56
C SER A 78 -1.86 -8.06 -1.05
N ASP A 79 -2.12 -6.93 -1.72
CA ASP A 79 -1.53 -5.62 -1.41
C ASP A 79 -2.43 -4.77 -0.52
N LEU A 80 -3.62 -5.26 -0.12
CA LEU A 80 -4.51 -4.54 0.79
C LEU A 80 -3.84 -4.15 2.13
N PRO A 81 -3.06 -5.03 2.81
CA PRO A 81 -2.34 -4.63 4.02
C PRO A 81 -1.33 -3.50 3.78
N LEU A 82 -0.69 -3.50 2.62
CA LEU A 82 0.28 -2.49 2.21
C LEU A 82 -0.42 -1.12 2.01
N LEU A 83 -1.56 -1.09 1.31
CA LEU A 83 -2.35 0.12 1.11
C LEU A 83 -2.93 0.69 2.42
N VAL A 84 -3.38 -0.18 3.33
CA VAL A 84 -3.83 0.24 4.67
C VAL A 84 -2.68 0.91 5.44
N THR A 85 -1.49 0.31 5.40
CA THR A 85 -0.30 0.87 6.04
C THR A 85 0.07 2.24 5.45
N LEU A 86 0.03 2.37 4.11
CA LEU A 86 0.25 3.64 3.41
C LEU A 86 -0.70 4.74 3.93
N ARG A 87 -2.00 4.42 4.02
CA ARG A 87 -3.02 5.35 4.52
C ARG A 87 -2.72 5.78 5.95
N ASP A 88 -2.46 4.82 6.84
CA ASP A 88 -2.28 5.08 8.27
C ASP A 88 -1.00 5.87 8.55
N VAL A 89 0.11 5.54 7.87
CA VAL A 89 1.37 6.30 7.91
C VAL A 89 1.15 7.73 7.42
N SER A 90 0.44 7.90 6.30
CA SER A 90 0.15 9.23 5.73
C SER A 90 -0.64 10.11 6.70
N HIS A 91 -1.71 9.58 7.31
CA HIS A 91 -2.49 10.31 8.30
C HIS A 91 -1.67 10.72 9.52
N ARG A 92 -0.85 9.81 10.05
CA ARG A 92 0.02 10.09 11.19
C ARG A 92 1.00 11.22 10.88
N LEU A 93 1.66 11.16 9.73
CA LEU A 93 2.64 12.17 9.31
C LEU A 93 1.98 13.52 9.05
N LEU A 94 0.86 13.57 8.32
CA LEU A 94 0.12 14.82 8.08
C LEU A 94 -0.39 15.46 9.37
N SER A 95 -0.84 14.66 10.34
CA SER A 95 -1.26 15.15 11.66
C SER A 95 -0.08 15.77 12.44
N SER A 96 1.11 15.18 12.32
CA SER A 96 2.31 15.73 12.97
C SER A 96 2.71 17.10 12.40
N LEU A 97 2.58 17.29 11.09
CA LEU A 97 2.89 18.56 10.42
C LEU A 97 1.95 19.69 10.85
N GLN A 98 0.69 19.40 11.17
CA GLN A 98 -0.26 20.41 11.66
C GLN A 98 0.07 20.90 13.07
N THR A 99 0.59 20.03 13.94
CA THR A 99 0.82 20.35 15.36
C THR A 99 1.98 21.34 15.53
N GLN A 100 2.93 21.36 14.59
CA GLN A 100 4.13 22.17 14.67
C GLN A 100 3.89 23.69 14.44
N ALA A 101 2.69 24.09 14.00
CA ALA A 101 2.40 25.46 13.57
C ALA A 101 1.89 26.41 14.68
N THR A 102 1.83 26.01 15.96
CA THR A 102 1.39 26.91 17.04
C THR A 102 2.59 27.43 17.86
N PRO A 103 2.98 28.71 17.71
CA PRO A 103 3.95 29.32 18.61
C PRO A 103 3.35 29.42 20.02
N LEU A 104 4.15 29.11 21.05
CA LEU A 104 3.84 29.25 22.47
C LEU A 104 3.07 30.55 22.73
N SER A 105 1.75 30.47 22.86
CA SER A 105 0.92 31.55 23.38
C SER A 105 0.15 30.98 24.57
N SER A 106 0.61 31.39 25.75
CA SER A 106 0.10 31.29 27.12
C SER A 106 -1.07 30.33 27.44
N PRO A 107 -0.99 29.59 28.56
CA PRO A 107 -2.04 28.67 28.99
C PRO A 107 -3.25 29.45 29.53
N ALA A 108 -4.21 29.76 28.68
CA ALA A 108 -5.55 30.13 29.12
C ALA A 108 -6.37 28.85 29.27
N ALA A 109 -6.68 28.48 30.51
CA ALA A 109 -7.49 27.33 30.88
C ALA A 109 -8.85 27.36 30.15
N HIS A 110 -9.00 26.55 29.10
CA HIS A 110 -10.30 26.27 28.49
C HIS A 110 -10.68 24.82 28.77
N PRO A 111 -11.91 24.55 29.24
CA PRO A 111 -12.35 23.19 29.57
C PRO A 111 -12.46 22.38 28.28
N GLN A 112 -11.51 21.47 28.07
CA GLN A 112 -11.54 20.52 26.96
C GLN A 112 -12.69 19.53 27.18
N ARG A 113 -13.74 19.67 26.37
CA ARG A 113 -14.83 18.69 26.29
C ARG A 113 -14.28 17.42 25.62
N PRO A 114 -14.39 16.24 26.23
CA PRO A 114 -13.84 15.01 25.64
C PRO A 114 -14.68 14.60 24.43
N LEU A 115 -14.22 14.98 23.24
CA LEU A 115 -14.72 14.45 21.97
C LEU A 115 -14.29 12.98 21.86
N THR A 116 -15.29 12.10 21.71
CA THR A 116 -15.13 10.66 21.52
C THR A 116 -14.26 10.36 20.29
N SER A 117 -13.43 9.32 20.38
CA SER A 117 -12.39 8.98 19.40
C SER A 117 -12.91 8.84 17.95
N ALA A 118 -14.15 8.38 17.78
CA ALA A 118 -14.79 8.22 16.47
C ALA A 118 -15.11 9.55 15.76
N SER A 119 -15.43 10.61 16.51
CA SER A 119 -15.72 11.94 15.93
C SER A 119 -14.44 12.62 15.44
N ARG A 120 -13.31 12.43 16.13
CA ARG A 120 -12.00 12.94 15.68
C ARG A 120 -11.56 12.27 14.38
N LEU A 121 -11.75 10.95 14.26
CA LEU A 121 -11.40 10.19 13.05
C LEU A 121 -12.15 10.65 11.79
N ARG A 122 -13.44 11.02 11.91
CA ARG A 122 -14.20 11.60 10.78
C ARG A 122 -13.70 12.98 10.39
N SER A 123 -13.45 13.85 11.37
CA SER A 123 -12.95 15.21 11.12
C SER A 123 -11.56 15.22 10.47
N THR A 124 -10.67 14.28 10.84
CA THR A 124 -9.34 14.18 10.21
C THR A 124 -9.40 13.72 8.76
N ARG A 125 -10.37 12.85 8.40
CA ARG A 125 -10.57 12.42 7.00
C ARG A 125 -11.03 13.55 6.10
N GLU A 126 -11.86 14.45 6.62
CA GLU A 126 -12.26 15.65 5.89
C GLU A 126 -11.11 16.68 5.76
N THR A 127 -10.05 16.52 6.55
CA THR A 127 -8.91 17.45 6.58
C THR A 127 -7.74 16.99 5.72
N PHE A 128 -7.61 15.69 5.46
CA PHE A 128 -6.49 15.10 4.72
C PHE A 128 -6.98 14.45 3.43
N ARG A 129 -6.30 14.72 2.32
CA ARG A 129 -6.51 13.99 1.07
C ARG A 129 -5.30 13.13 0.79
N ILE A 130 -5.52 11.84 0.61
CA ILE A 130 -4.48 10.84 0.35
C ILE A 130 -4.93 10.00 -0.85
N GLY A 131 -4.07 9.86 -1.84
CA GLY A 131 -4.46 9.18 -3.07
C GLY A 131 -3.38 9.21 -4.14
N PHE A 132 -3.73 8.69 -5.30
CA PHE A 132 -2.85 8.55 -6.44
C PHE A 132 -3.28 9.50 -7.56
N ILE A 133 -2.31 10.07 -8.26
CA ILE A 133 -2.59 10.80 -9.49
C ILE A 133 -2.49 9.80 -10.64
N THR A 134 -3.63 9.48 -11.24
CA THR A 134 -3.72 8.66 -12.43
C THR A 134 -3.99 9.55 -13.62
N PRO A 135 -3.21 9.47 -14.71
CA PRO A 135 -3.55 10.22 -15.91
C PRO A 135 -4.95 9.80 -16.39
N PRO A 136 -5.81 10.76 -16.78
CA PRO A 136 -7.20 10.47 -17.17
C PRO A 136 -7.31 9.57 -18.42
N PHE A 137 -6.20 9.36 -19.14
CA PHE A 137 -6.11 8.41 -20.23
C PHE A 137 -4.87 7.54 -20.01
N ARG A 138 -5.01 6.22 -20.22
CA ARG A 138 -3.90 5.27 -20.41
C ARG A 138 -3.13 5.65 -21.69
N ASP A 139 -2.44 6.78 -21.66
CA ASP A 139 -1.58 7.20 -22.75
C ASP A 139 -0.23 6.51 -22.59
N ASN A 140 0.00 5.43 -23.34
CA ASN A 140 1.29 4.74 -23.42
C ASN A 140 2.45 5.64 -23.87
N LYS A 141 2.19 6.87 -24.33
CA LYS A 141 3.20 7.85 -24.75
C LYS A 141 3.42 8.98 -23.75
N ILE A 142 2.54 9.17 -22.76
CA ILE A 142 2.83 10.10 -21.68
C ILE A 142 3.51 9.25 -20.61
N PRO A 143 4.82 9.44 -20.37
CA PRO A 143 5.49 8.79 -19.28
C PRO A 143 4.96 9.44 -18.01
N VAL A 144 3.76 9.07 -17.57
CA VAL A 144 3.44 9.08 -16.15
C VAL A 144 4.17 7.87 -15.56
N THR A 145 5.49 8.03 -15.64
CA THR A 145 6.53 7.66 -14.71
C THR A 145 6.18 6.44 -13.90
N ASP A 146 6.34 5.28 -14.53
CA ASP A 146 7.11 4.06 -14.17
C ASP A 146 7.14 3.60 -12.70
N HIS A 147 6.79 4.43 -11.73
CA HIS A 147 6.85 4.16 -10.31
C HIS A 147 5.74 4.94 -9.59
N LEU A 148 4.70 4.19 -9.24
CA LEU A 148 3.56 4.56 -8.42
C LEU A 148 4.00 5.22 -7.11
N HIS A 149 3.37 6.33 -6.78
CA HIS A 149 3.53 6.99 -5.50
C HIS A 149 2.22 7.68 -5.14
N ALA A 150 1.95 7.74 -3.84
CA ALA A 150 0.79 8.44 -3.33
C ALA A 150 1.15 9.87 -2.93
N HIS A 151 0.19 10.76 -3.10
CA HIS A 151 0.22 12.12 -2.60
C HIS A 151 -0.66 12.19 -1.35
N GLY A 152 -0.14 12.83 -0.30
CA GLY A 152 -0.90 13.14 0.91
C GLY A 152 -0.80 14.61 1.24
N TYR A 153 -1.90 15.33 1.43
CA TYR A 153 -1.84 16.74 1.79
C TYR A 153 -2.98 17.19 2.71
N VAL A 154 -2.73 18.30 3.39
CA VAL A 154 -3.68 18.91 4.33
C VAL A 154 -4.53 19.95 3.61
N LEU A 155 -5.84 19.94 3.78
CA LEU A 155 -6.72 20.94 3.20
C LEU A 155 -6.64 22.30 3.92
N PRO A 156 -6.80 23.43 3.20
CA PRO A 156 -7.11 23.54 1.77
C PRO A 156 -5.90 23.30 0.85
N ALA A 157 -6.15 23.01 -0.43
CA ALA A 157 -5.11 22.94 -1.47
C ALA A 157 -4.82 24.35 -2.05
N ASP A 158 -4.41 25.27 -1.18
CA ASP A 158 -4.27 26.71 -1.47
C ASP A 158 -3.06 27.07 -2.35
N LEU A 159 -2.10 26.15 -2.53
CA LEU A 159 -0.93 26.36 -3.40
C LEU A 159 -1.08 25.69 -4.78
N MET A 160 -2.26 25.14 -5.05
CA MET A 160 -2.53 24.43 -6.29
C MET A 160 -2.84 25.41 -7.43
N GLY A 161 -1.86 25.63 -8.31
CA GLY A 161 -2.07 26.39 -9.54
C GLY A 161 -3.10 25.74 -10.47
N TRP A 162 -3.74 26.53 -11.33
CA TRP A 162 -4.84 26.09 -12.22
C TRP A 162 -4.54 24.85 -13.07
N TRP A 163 -3.34 24.74 -13.66
CA TRP A 163 -2.94 23.56 -14.43
C TRP A 163 -2.83 22.30 -13.58
N ARG A 164 -2.28 22.42 -12.37
CA ARG A 164 -2.12 21.27 -11.46
C ARG A 164 -3.45 20.86 -10.84
N ALA A 165 -4.40 21.80 -10.73
CA ALA A 165 -5.76 21.49 -10.28
C ALA A 165 -6.42 20.38 -11.10
N VAL A 166 -6.05 20.21 -12.37
CA VAL A 166 -6.54 19.10 -13.22
C VAL A 166 -6.08 17.74 -12.68
N GLY A 167 -4.80 17.58 -12.33
CA GLY A 167 -4.26 16.32 -11.82
C GLY A 167 -4.78 15.94 -10.43
N TYR A 168 -5.16 16.93 -9.63
CA TYR A 168 -5.74 16.74 -8.30
C TYR A 168 -7.27 16.81 -8.30
N SER A 169 -7.87 16.93 -9.49
CA SER A 169 -9.31 16.92 -9.68
C SER A 169 -9.87 15.52 -9.49
N PRO A 170 -11.18 15.38 -9.23
CA PRO A 170 -11.84 14.07 -9.17
C PRO A 170 -11.68 13.20 -10.42
N MET A 171 -11.26 13.75 -11.57
CA MET A 171 -11.06 12.98 -12.80
C MET A 171 -9.71 12.26 -12.88
N ALA A 172 -8.69 12.77 -12.19
CA ALA A 172 -7.33 12.25 -12.23
C ALA A 172 -6.81 11.81 -10.85
N TRP A 173 -7.67 11.91 -9.83
CA TRP A 173 -7.37 11.56 -8.46
C TRP A 173 -8.08 10.26 -8.07
N TYR A 174 -7.30 9.28 -7.65
CA TYR A 174 -7.79 8.04 -7.08
C TYR A 174 -7.61 8.05 -5.57
N ASP A 175 -8.69 8.12 -4.80
CA ASP A 175 -8.59 8.13 -3.34
C ASP A 175 -8.09 6.78 -2.80
N ILE A 176 -7.25 6.81 -1.76
CA ILE A 176 -6.72 5.58 -1.16
C ILE A 176 -7.82 4.71 -0.54
N ASP A 177 -8.82 5.32 0.08
CA ASP A 177 -9.91 4.56 0.71
C ASP A 177 -10.82 3.94 -0.38
N ASP A 178 -11.03 4.64 -1.51
CA ASP A 178 -11.78 4.10 -2.67
C ASP A 178 -11.03 2.93 -3.33
N LEU A 179 -9.71 3.03 -3.52
CA LEU A 179 -8.91 1.92 -4.07
C LEU A 179 -8.94 0.68 -3.18
N ILE A 180 -8.82 0.87 -1.87
CA ILE A 180 -8.93 -0.23 -0.90
C ILE A 180 -10.32 -0.87 -0.99
N ALA A 181 -11.37 -0.07 -1.09
CA ALA A 181 -12.75 -0.56 -1.21
C ALA A 181 -12.97 -1.33 -2.52
N GLU A 182 -12.49 -0.81 -3.65
CA GLU A 182 -12.59 -1.44 -4.96
C GLU A 182 -11.89 -2.80 -4.99
N ILE A 183 -10.62 -2.88 -4.56
CA ILE A 183 -9.88 -4.16 -4.51
C ILE A 183 -10.61 -5.15 -3.59
N ARG A 184 -11.15 -4.70 -2.45
CA ARG A 184 -11.95 -5.56 -1.55
C ARG A 184 -13.23 -6.05 -2.23
N GLU A 185 -13.90 -5.18 -2.97
CA GLU A 185 -15.11 -5.55 -3.70
C GLU A 185 -14.82 -6.59 -4.78
N GLU A 186 -13.78 -6.38 -5.60
CA GLU A 186 -13.35 -7.33 -6.65
C GLU A 186 -12.93 -8.71 -6.11
N THR A 187 -12.34 -8.73 -4.92
CA THR A 187 -11.79 -9.95 -4.30
C THR A 187 -12.85 -10.73 -3.53
N SER A 188 -13.87 -10.06 -3.03
CA SER A 188 -14.97 -10.64 -2.25
C SER A 188 -16.03 -11.33 -3.10
N ASN A 189 -15.64 -12.13 -4.10
CA ASN A 189 -16.52 -12.84 -5.05
C ASN A 189 -17.51 -13.85 -4.42
N ASN A 190 -17.78 -13.74 -3.11
CA ASN A 190 -18.97 -14.20 -2.43
C ASN A 190 -19.89 -13.02 -2.03
N ARG A 191 -20.69 -12.59 -3.00
CA ARG A 191 -22.06 -12.05 -2.89
C ARG A 191 -22.59 -11.85 -1.45
N VAL A 192 -22.28 -10.73 -0.80
CA VAL A 192 -23.11 -10.20 0.30
C VAL A 192 -23.27 -8.69 0.14
N ARG A 193 -24.49 -8.31 -0.24
CA ARG A 193 -25.08 -6.96 -0.40
C ARG A 193 -24.28 -5.77 0.18
N SER A 194 -24.06 -4.80 -0.70
CA SER A 194 -23.78 -3.39 -0.42
C SER A 194 -24.95 -2.75 0.35
N GLY A 195 -24.83 -2.69 1.68
CA GLY A 195 -25.65 -1.82 2.52
C GLY A 195 -24.95 -0.47 2.71
N VAL A 196 -25.71 0.59 3.00
CA VAL A 196 -25.21 1.97 3.22
C VAL A 196 -24.31 2.09 4.47
N ASN A 197 -24.21 1.04 5.28
CA ASN A 197 -23.42 1.05 6.51
C ASN A 197 -22.12 0.24 6.33
N PRO A 198 -20.97 0.80 6.76
CA PRO A 198 -19.71 0.05 6.77
C PRO A 198 -19.84 -1.17 7.67
N ARG A 199 -19.39 -2.32 7.17
CA ARG A 199 -19.47 -3.59 7.90
C ARG A 199 -18.27 -3.73 8.83
N PRO A 200 -18.41 -4.44 9.96
CA PRO A 200 -17.27 -4.77 10.83
C PRO A 200 -16.08 -5.39 10.09
N ILE A 201 -16.34 -6.20 9.05
CA ILE A 201 -15.29 -6.83 8.22
C ILE A 201 -14.46 -5.81 7.43
N ASP A 202 -15.02 -4.64 7.13
CA ASP A 202 -14.30 -3.57 6.43
C ASP A 202 -13.19 -2.97 7.32
N PHE A 203 -13.26 -3.18 8.63
CA PHE A 203 -12.26 -2.73 9.59
C PHE A 203 -11.24 -3.82 9.94
N VAL A 204 -11.36 -5.05 9.42
CA VAL A 204 -10.41 -6.13 9.65
C VAL A 204 -9.25 -6.00 8.66
N PRO A 205 -8.00 -5.79 9.12
CA PRO A 205 -6.83 -5.83 8.25
C PRO A 205 -6.71 -7.22 7.59
N GLY A 206 -6.55 -7.26 6.27
CA GLY A 206 -6.42 -8.51 5.51
C GLY A 206 -7.72 -9.19 5.10
N ALA A 207 -8.90 -8.68 5.49
CA ALA A 207 -10.15 -9.17 4.93
C ALA A 207 -10.20 -8.92 3.41
N GLY A 208 -10.49 -9.98 2.64
CA GLY A 208 -10.45 -9.96 1.17
C GLY A 208 -9.05 -10.10 0.56
N ALA A 209 -7.99 -10.23 1.37
CA ALA A 209 -6.63 -10.31 0.84
C ALA A 209 -6.25 -11.67 0.22
N ARG A 210 -7.07 -12.70 0.43
CA ARG A 210 -6.87 -14.04 -0.17
C ARG A 210 -7.92 -14.31 -1.22
N ARG A 211 -7.51 -14.93 -2.32
CA ARG A 211 -8.38 -15.43 -3.39
C ARG A 211 -8.29 -16.95 -3.44
N GLY A 212 -9.42 -17.59 -3.72
CA GLY A 212 -9.47 -19.03 -3.91
C GLY A 212 -10.65 -19.45 -4.78
N THR A 213 -10.52 -20.61 -5.39
CA THR A 213 -11.58 -21.25 -6.17
C THR A 213 -12.54 -22.00 -5.25
N ALA A 214 -13.73 -22.35 -5.75
CA ALA A 214 -14.78 -23.00 -4.96
C ALA A 214 -14.40 -24.41 -4.45
N ASP A 215 -13.40 -25.04 -5.07
CA ASP A 215 -12.79 -26.31 -4.65
C ASP A 215 -11.69 -26.14 -3.57
N GLY A 216 -11.47 -24.91 -3.08
CA GLY A 216 -10.55 -24.62 -2.00
C GLY A 216 -9.09 -24.45 -2.43
N ILE A 217 -8.80 -24.38 -3.74
CA ILE A 217 -7.45 -24.06 -4.22
C ILE A 217 -7.20 -22.56 -4.02
N GLU A 218 -6.11 -22.23 -3.32
CA GLU A 218 -5.67 -20.85 -3.15
C GLU A 218 -5.07 -20.31 -4.45
N THR A 219 -5.62 -19.19 -4.92
CA THR A 219 -5.20 -18.47 -6.14
C THR A 219 -4.76 -17.04 -5.82
N THR A 220 -4.41 -16.78 -4.57
CA THR A 220 -3.91 -15.48 -4.09
C THR A 220 -2.62 -15.11 -4.83
N ASP A 221 -2.59 -13.93 -5.44
CA ASP A 221 -1.39 -13.36 -6.03
C ASP A 221 -0.30 -13.13 -4.96
N ALA A 222 0.97 -13.20 -5.36
CA ALA A 222 2.06 -12.92 -4.44
C ALA A 222 2.03 -11.43 -4.01
N PRO A 223 2.12 -11.12 -2.70
CA PRO A 223 2.13 -9.74 -2.23
C PRO A 223 3.36 -8.99 -2.76
N LEU A 224 3.21 -7.69 -3.00
CA LEU A 224 4.31 -6.81 -3.38
C LEU A 224 5.29 -6.62 -2.22
N GLY A 225 4.82 -6.54 -0.98
CA GLY A 225 5.65 -6.26 0.19
C GLY A 225 6.66 -7.36 0.51
N VAL A 226 7.73 -6.99 1.22
CA VAL A 226 8.62 -7.99 1.83
C VAL A 226 7.79 -8.80 2.80
N ILE A 227 7.54 -10.07 2.44
CA ILE A 227 6.90 -11.02 3.34
C ILE A 227 7.87 -11.16 4.51
N ASP A 228 7.43 -10.69 5.67
CA ASP A 228 8.07 -11.00 6.94
C ASP A 228 8.12 -12.53 7.03
N THR A 229 9.28 -13.08 6.69
CA THR A 229 9.42 -14.50 6.32
C THR A 229 9.26 -15.41 7.54
N ASP A 230 9.00 -14.81 8.71
CA ASP A 230 8.93 -15.45 10.01
C ASP A 230 7.51 -15.62 10.56
N VAL A 231 6.45 -15.13 9.90
CA VAL A 231 5.08 -15.20 10.51
C VAL A 231 4.39 -16.56 10.32
N GLU A 232 4.81 -17.38 9.35
CA GLU A 232 4.15 -18.68 9.07
C GLU A 232 5.04 -19.91 9.28
N GLN A 233 6.27 -19.75 9.82
CA GLN A 233 6.95 -20.88 10.47
C GLN A 233 6.45 -20.96 11.91
N GLY A 234 5.35 -21.68 12.10
CA GLY A 234 4.87 -22.03 13.43
C GLY A 234 6.04 -22.47 14.30
N GLU A 235 6.15 -21.87 15.48
CA GLU A 235 7.16 -22.18 16.50
C GLU A 235 7.27 -23.70 16.67
N ALA A 236 8.26 -24.30 16.01
CA ALA A 236 8.73 -25.62 16.34
C ALA A 236 9.49 -25.50 17.66
N ASN A 237 8.71 -25.54 18.74
CA ASN A 237 9.13 -25.54 20.12
C ASN A 237 10.21 -26.64 20.34
N PRO A 238 11.50 -26.31 20.56
CA PRO A 238 12.52 -27.33 20.67
C PRO A 238 12.72 -27.67 22.16
N THR A 239 11.72 -28.24 22.83
CA THR A 239 11.94 -28.94 24.12
C THR A 239 10.66 -29.64 24.62
N SER A 240 10.51 -30.93 24.30
CA SER A 240 9.98 -31.93 25.24
C SER A 240 10.17 -33.34 24.67
N PRO A 241 10.87 -34.25 25.37
CA PRO A 241 10.99 -35.64 24.96
C PRO A 241 9.76 -36.41 25.47
N MET A 242 8.77 -36.67 24.61
CA MET A 242 7.77 -37.69 24.90
C MET A 242 8.10 -38.99 24.19
N LEU A 243 8.63 -39.91 24.98
CA LEU A 243 8.63 -41.35 24.75
C LEU A 243 7.19 -41.83 24.52
N LEU A 244 6.88 -42.30 23.31
CA LEU A 244 5.79 -43.24 23.07
C LEU A 244 6.25 -44.33 22.08
N PRO A 245 5.75 -45.58 22.25
CA PRO A 245 6.31 -46.80 21.67
C PRO A 245 5.91 -47.04 20.20
N PRO A 246 6.64 -47.90 19.47
CA PRO A 246 6.37 -48.19 18.06
C PRO A 246 5.17 -49.14 17.90
N THR A 247 4.23 -48.76 17.03
CA THR A 247 3.22 -49.68 16.49
C THR A 247 3.47 -49.97 15.00
N PRO A 248 3.02 -51.14 14.51
CA PRO A 248 3.70 -51.86 13.44
C PRO A 248 3.27 -51.45 12.02
N THR A 249 4.29 -51.41 11.16
CA THR A 249 4.31 -51.82 9.75
C THR A 249 3.01 -52.37 9.18
N THR A 250 2.37 -51.58 8.32
CA THR A 250 1.54 -52.12 7.23
C THR A 250 2.31 -51.95 5.92
N VAL A 251 2.88 -53.06 5.49
CA VAL A 251 3.48 -53.28 4.16
C VAL A 251 2.34 -53.26 3.14
N ARG A 252 2.40 -52.34 2.17
CA ARG A 252 1.70 -52.51 0.89
C ARG A 252 2.70 -52.30 -0.23
N GLY A 253 2.87 -53.38 -1.01
CA GLY A 253 3.94 -53.55 -1.98
C GLY A 253 3.84 -52.69 -3.25
N PRO A 254 4.86 -52.84 -4.12
CA PRO A 254 5.08 -52.01 -5.29
C PRO A 254 4.27 -52.52 -6.50
N GLY A 255 3.75 -51.61 -7.31
CA GLY A 255 3.02 -51.97 -8.52
C GLY A 255 2.85 -50.82 -9.50
N SER A 256 3.50 -50.97 -10.66
CA SER A 256 3.27 -50.35 -11.96
C SER A 256 3.47 -48.83 -12.15
N THR A 257 4.59 -48.52 -12.84
CA THR A 257 4.76 -47.41 -13.80
C THR A 257 4.05 -47.75 -15.14
N PRO A 258 4.19 -46.95 -16.23
CA PRO A 258 3.36 -45.78 -16.55
C PRO A 258 2.63 -45.93 -17.91
N THR A 259 1.51 -45.24 -18.10
CA THR A 259 0.89 -45.09 -19.44
C THR A 259 0.68 -43.62 -19.77
N THR A 260 1.52 -43.13 -20.68
CA THR A 260 1.27 -41.98 -21.57
C THR A 260 0.02 -42.21 -22.42
N PRO A 261 -0.76 -41.16 -22.67
CA PRO A 261 -1.29 -40.97 -24.00
C PRO A 261 -0.92 -39.61 -24.61
N THR A 262 -0.73 -39.70 -25.91
CA THR A 262 -0.37 -38.75 -26.94
C THR A 262 -1.39 -37.63 -27.20
N ALA A 263 -0.90 -36.60 -27.89
CA ALA A 263 -1.58 -35.47 -28.49
C ALA A 263 -2.82 -35.81 -29.34
N ASP A 264 -3.82 -34.93 -29.30
CA ASP A 264 -4.36 -34.18 -30.46
C ASP A 264 -5.80 -33.73 -30.15
N SER A 265 -6.01 -32.42 -30.09
CA SER A 265 -7.34 -31.84 -30.28
C SER A 265 -7.23 -30.39 -30.73
N ALA A 266 -7.09 -30.23 -32.04
CA ALA A 266 -7.36 -28.98 -32.74
C ALA A 266 -8.86 -28.69 -32.69
N ILE A 267 -9.22 -27.44 -32.37
CA ILE A 267 -10.59 -26.92 -32.35
C ILE A 267 -10.82 -26.15 -33.66
N PRO A 268 -11.67 -26.62 -34.59
CA PRO A 268 -12.21 -25.79 -35.65
C PRO A 268 -13.56 -25.18 -35.21
N HIS A 269 -14.02 -24.17 -35.97
CA HIS A 269 -15.34 -23.50 -35.94
C HIS A 269 -15.37 -22.08 -35.35
N LEU A 270 -15.20 -21.08 -36.22
CA LEU A 270 -16.30 -20.22 -36.69
C LEU A 270 -15.76 -19.19 -37.69
N ARG A 271 -15.99 -19.46 -38.98
CA ARG A 271 -16.12 -18.45 -40.02
C ARG A 271 -17.61 -18.31 -40.31
N VAL A 272 -18.15 -17.13 -40.07
CA VAL A 272 -19.25 -16.51 -40.83
C VAL A 272 -18.91 -15.03 -40.93
#